data_AF-A0A7Z9MV80-F1
#
_entry.id   AF-A0A7Z9MV80-F1
#
_cell.length_a   1.000
_cell.length_b   1.000
_cell.length_c   1.000
_cell.angle_alpha   90.00
_cell.angle_beta   90.00
_cell.angle_gamma   90.00
#
_symmetry.space_group_name_H-M   'P 1'
#
loop_
_entity.id
_entity.type
_entity.pdbx_description
1 polymer ?
#
loop_
_entity_poly.entity_id
_entity_poly.type
_entity_poly.pdbx_seq_one_letter_code
_entity_poly.pdbx_strand_id
1 'polypeptide(L)' 'MKITILANRDLASCIALNRLFPLLKDHELCIFLSAKVGKYDRLPQALLDLKFYGSSPECKFSTPNLG' A
#
# COMPACT_ATOMS: atom_id res chain seq x y z
N MET A 1 -23.97 1.55 -8.67
CA MET A 1 -22.92 1.48 -9.72
C MET A 1 -21.97 0.35 -9.40
N LYS A 2 -21.25 -0.15 -10.41
CA LYS A 2 -20.17 -1.13 -10.24
C LYS A 2 -18.84 -0.38 -10.18
N ILE A 3 -18.13 -0.49 -9.07
CA ILE A 3 -16.84 0.18 -8.86
C ILE A 3 -15.78 -0.91 -8.70
N THR A 4 -14.76 -0.86 -9.56
CA THR A 4 -13.63 -1.79 -9.49
C THR A 4 -12.44 -1.10 -8.83
N ILE A 5 -11.94 -1.67 -7.74
CA ILE A 5 -10.79 -1.18 -7.01
C ILE A 5 -9.61 -2.13 -7.24
N LEU A 6 -8.55 -1.61 -7.84
CA LEU A 6 -7.27 -2.28 -8.00
C LEU A 6 -6.33 -1.81 -6.90
N ALA A 7 -6.00 -2.70 -5.97
CA ALA A 7 -5.16 -2.39 -4.83
C ALA A 7 -3.99 -3.37 -4.72
N ASN A 8 -2.93 -2.93 -4.05
CA ASN A 8 -1.81 -3.79 -3.73
C ASN A 8 -2.18 -4.76 -2.60
N ARG A 9 -1.56 -5.93 -2.56
CA ARG A 9 -1.71 -6.93 -1.49
C ARG A 9 -0.74 -6.61 -0.34
N ASP A 10 -0.94 -5.45 0.28
CA ASP A 10 -0.17 -4.98 1.42
C ASP A 10 -1.07 -4.44 2.54
N LEU A 11 -0.50 -4.28 3.74
CA LEU A 11 -1.25 -3.87 4.92
C LEU A 11 -1.87 -2.46 4.77
N ALA A 12 -1.19 -1.52 4.13
CA ALA A 12 -1.68 -0.17 3.98
C ALA A 12 -2.85 -0.10 3.01
N SER A 13 -2.80 -0.88 1.93
CA SER A 13 -3.92 -1.07 1.02
C SER A 13 -5.14 -1.66 1.74
N CYS A 14 -4.96 -2.65 2.63
CA CYS A 14 -6.05 -3.19 3.46
C CYS A 14 -6.63 -2.13 4.42
N ILE A 15 -5.78 -1.32 5.06
CA ILE A 15 -6.22 -0.23 5.94
C ILE A 15 -7.02 0.82 5.15
N ALA A 16 -6.56 1.19 3.95
CA ALA A 16 -7.25 2.13 3.08
C ALA A 16 -8.61 1.58 2.64
N LEU A 17 -8.69 0.30 2.24
CA LEU A 17 -9.94 -0.37 1.88
C LEU A 17 -10.92 -0.39 3.05
N ASN A 18 -10.46 -0.69 4.27
CA ASN A 18 -11.33 -0.66 5.46
C ASN A 18 -11.90 0.72 5.76
N ARG A 19 -11.18 1.80 5.44
CA ARG A 19 -11.69 3.17 5.53
C ARG A 19 -12.64 3.52 4.39
N LEU A 20 -12.45 2.90 3.22
CA LEU A 20 -13.18 3.19 2.00
C LEU A 20 -14.52 2.43 1.93
N PHE A 21 -14.60 1.17 2.39
CA PHE A 21 -15.83 0.36 2.31
C PHE A 21 -17.06 1.00 2.95
N PRO A 22 -16.99 1.63 4.14
CA PRO A 22 -18.16 2.25 4.74
C PRO A 22 -18.76 3.36 3.86
N LEU A 23 -17.92 4.04 3.09
CA LEU A 23 -18.33 5.14 2.20
C LEU A 23 -18.95 4.64 0.88
N LEU A 24 -18.65 3.40 0.49
CA LEU A 24 -19.09 2.80 -0.77
C LEU A 24 -20.11 1.67 -0.56
N LYS A 25 -20.74 1.59 0.62
CA LYS A 25 -21.69 0.52 1.00
C LYS A 25 -22.86 0.34 0.02
N ASP A 26 -23.26 1.42 -0.66
CA ASP A 26 -24.40 1.44 -1.59
C ASP A 26 -23.99 1.12 -3.04
N HIS A 27 -22.77 0.60 -3.24
CA HIS A 27 -22.21 0.26 -4.55
C HIS A 27 -21.75 -1.20 -4.61
N GLU A 28 -21.84 -1.79 -5.80
CA GLU A 28 -21.30 -3.13 -6.05
C GLU A 28 -19.79 -2.98 -6.26
N LEU A 29 -19.01 -3.53 -5.34
CA LEU A 29 -17.55 -3.41 -5.33
C LEU A 29 -16.90 -4.68 -5.86
N CYS A 30 -15.99 -4.51 -6.82
CA CYS A 30 -15.09 -5.57 -7.27
C CYS A 30 -13.66 -5.21 -6.87
N ILE A 31 -12.97 -6.07 -6.14
CA ILE A 31 -11.66 -5.77 -5.58
C ILE A 31 -10.65 -6.75 -6.15
N PHE A 32 -9.63 -6.19 -6.81
CA PHE A 32 -8.50 -6.95 -7.30
C PHE A 32 -7.27 -6.59 -6.49
N LEU A 33 -6.79 -7.58 -5.72
CA LEU A 33 -5.55 -7.49 -4.97
C LEU A 33 -4.42 -8.13 -5.78
N SER A 34 -3.42 -7.35 -6.14
CA SER A 34 -2.21 -7.82 -6.82
C SER A 34 -0.99 -7.57 -5.95
N ALA A 35 0.09 -8.33 -6.13
CA ALA A 35 1.37 -8.01 -5.51
C ALA A 35 1.83 -6.57 -5.88
N LYS A 36 1.43 -6.09 -7.05
CA LYS A 36 1.69 -4.73 -7.51
C LYS A 36 0.66 -4.24 -8.52
N VAL A 37 0.16 -3.03 -8.33
CA VAL A 37 -0.65 -2.26 -9.28
C VAL A 37 0.09 -0.98 -9.68
N GLY A 38 0.10 -0.63 -10.97
CA GLY A 38 0.73 0.59 -11.50
C GLY A 38 2.23 0.50 -11.86
N LYS A 39 2.70 1.51 -12.62
CA LYS A 39 4.10 1.66 -13.11
C LYS A 39 4.98 2.39 -12.09
N TYR A 40 6.30 2.20 -12.18
CA TYR A 40 7.30 2.77 -11.24
C TYR A 40 7.66 4.24 -11.50
N ASP A 41 7.19 4.82 -12.61
CA ASP A 41 7.79 6.07 -13.10
C ASP A 41 7.54 7.29 -12.22
N ARG A 42 6.47 7.29 -11.41
CA ARG A 42 6.14 8.39 -10.46
C ARG A 42 5.40 7.86 -9.24
N LEU A 43 6.13 7.35 -8.25
CA LEU A 43 5.54 7.10 -6.93
C LEU A 43 5.49 8.43 -6.14
N PRO A 44 4.33 8.83 -5.60
CA PRO A 44 4.23 9.90 -4.61
C PRO A 44 5.13 9.58 -3.41
N GLN A 45 5.74 10.60 -2.80
CA GLN A 45 6.65 10.45 -1.65
C GLN A 45 6.02 9.60 -0.52
N ALA A 46 4.73 9.81 -0.23
CA ALA A 46 4.00 9.03 0.76
C ALA A 46 3.95 7.52 0.47
N LEU A 47 4.01 7.10 -0.80
CA LEU A 47 4.12 5.67 -1.16
C LEU A 47 5.56 5.15 -1.08
N LEU A 48 6.56 6.00 -1.28
CA LEU A 48 7.96 5.63 -1.05
C LEU A 48 8.22 5.39 0.44
N ASP A 49 7.71 6.28 1.29
CA ASP A 49 7.81 6.18 2.76
C ASP A 49 7.11 4.90 3.29
N LEU A 50 6.05 4.47 2.62
CA LEU A 50 5.32 3.25 2.93
C LEU A 50 6.01 1.97 2.45
N LYS A 51 6.82 2.05 1.38
CA LYS A 51 7.55 0.90 0.82
C LYS A 51 8.56 0.31 1.82
N PHE A 52 9.06 1.13 2.74
CA PHE A 52 9.92 0.70 3.85
C PHE A 52 9.24 -0.30 4.79
N TYR A 53 7.90 -0.35 4.83
CA TYR A 53 7.17 -1.23 5.74
C TYR A 53 7.03 -2.68 5.21
N GLY A 54 7.29 -2.94 3.92
CA GLY A 54 7.00 -4.23 3.29
C GLY A 54 8.13 -4.87 2.50
N SER A 55 9.26 -4.17 2.30
CA SER A 55 10.40 -4.72 1.57
C SER A 55 11.68 -4.06 2.06
N SER A 56 12.37 -4.69 3.00
CA SER A 56 13.80 -4.40 3.21
C SER A 56 14.56 -4.83 1.97
N PRO A 57 15.25 -3.90 1.31
CA PRO A 57 16.67 -4.10 1.07
C PRO A 57 17.40 -3.01 1.87
N GLU A 58 18.17 -3.45 2.85
CA GLU A 58 19.28 -2.66 3.39
C GLU A 58 18.91 -1.40 4.18
N CYS A 59 18.04 -1.56 5.20
CA CYS A 59 18.29 -0.80 6.43
C CYS A 59 19.57 -1.39 7.05
N LYS A 60 20.73 -0.83 6.67
CA LYS A 60 21.90 -0.82 7.56
C LYS A 60 21.43 -0.19 8.85
N PHE A 61 21.11 -1.01 9.85
CA PHE A 61 21.22 -0.59 11.23
C PHE A 61 22.69 -0.20 11.41
N SER A 62 22.98 1.08 11.26
CA SER A 62 24.18 1.66 11.83
C SER A 62 24.12 1.33 13.32
N THR A 63 24.86 0.29 13.73
CA THR A 63 25.12 0.05 15.13
C THR A 63 25.68 1.34 15.69
N PRO A 64 25.07 1.95 16.73
CA PRO A 64 25.75 3.02 17.43
C PRO A 64 27.02 2.39 18.01
N ASN A 65 28.18 2.89 17.58
CA ASN A 65 29.45 2.57 18.20
C ASN A 65 29.34 2.93 19.68
N LEU A 66 29.18 1.92 20.53
CA LEU A 66 29.53 2.00 21.94
C LEU A 66 30.98 1.54 22.02
N GLY A 67 31.85 2.47 22.42
CA GLY A 67 33.27 2.22 22.67
C GLY A 67 33.52 1.36 23.89
#